data_AF-A0A7W1MWG3-F1
#
_entry.id   AF-A0A7W1MWG3-F1
#
_cell.length_a   1.000
_cell.length_b   1.000
_cell.length_c   1.000
_cell.angle_alpha   90.00
_cell.angle_beta   90.00
_cell.angle_gamma   90.00
#
_symmetry.space_group_name_H-M   'P 1'
#
loop_
_entity.id
_entity.type
_entity.pdbx_description
1 polymer ?
#
loop_
_entity_poly.entity_id
_entity_poly.type
_entity_poly.pdbx_seq_one_letter_code
_entity_poly.pdbx_strand_id
1 'polypeptide(L)'
;MKKTSNTAAESFGSDSFSFATTIAALLFLAAKFPHRQFNGAELSVLSGIGRTAISQIKNAQDTPFSLGKCTLRCLDGWLAKHPGFKQQ
;
A
#
# COMPACT_ATOMS: atom_id res chain seq x y z
N MET A 1 38.48 -0.14 30.24
CA MET A 1 37.97 -1.46 29.81
C MET A 1 36.93 -1.95 30.80
N LYS A 2 35.65 -2.07 30.39
CA LYS A 2 34.72 -3.14 30.78
C LYS A 2 33.38 -2.91 30.07
N LYS A 3 33.04 -3.86 29.19
CA LYS A 3 31.73 -4.07 28.56
C LYS A 3 30.69 -4.45 29.62
N THR A 4 29.45 -4.02 29.43
CA THR A 4 28.22 -4.81 29.67
C THR A 4 27.04 -4.03 29.09
N SER A 5 26.52 -4.40 27.91
CA SER A 5 25.40 -5.34 27.68
C SER A 5 24.09 -4.59 27.41
N ASN A 6 23.94 -4.04 26.20
CA ASN A 6 22.61 -3.69 25.69
C ASN A 6 21.98 -4.99 25.18
N THR A 7 21.08 -5.57 25.98
CA THR A 7 20.16 -6.58 25.49
C THR A 7 19.14 -5.89 24.59
N ALA A 8 19.47 -5.80 23.30
CA ALA A 8 18.47 -5.60 22.27
C ALA A 8 17.65 -6.88 22.20
N ALA A 9 16.50 -6.89 22.87
CA ALA A 9 15.44 -7.85 22.60
C ALA A 9 14.84 -7.48 21.24
N GLU A 10 15.52 -7.90 20.19
CA GLU A 10 15.04 -7.91 18.82
C GLU A 10 13.86 -8.90 18.73
N SER A 11 12.65 -8.37 18.89
CA SER A 11 11.38 -9.07 18.65
C SER A 11 11.15 -9.24 17.14
N PHE A 12 11.95 -10.06 16.47
CA PHE A 12 11.78 -10.44 15.06
C PHE A 12 10.79 -11.61 14.89
N GLY A 13 9.59 -11.53 15.49
CA GLY A 13 8.64 -12.64 15.52
C GLY A 13 7.17 -12.33 15.21
N SER A 14 6.75 -11.07 15.23
CA SER A 14 5.32 -10.72 15.26
C SER A 14 4.85 -9.80 14.13
N ASP A 15 5.77 -9.24 13.33
CA ASP A 15 5.43 -8.24 12.32
C ASP A 15 5.00 -8.84 10.98
N SER A 16 5.55 -10.01 10.61
CA SER A 16 5.25 -10.64 9.32
C SER A 16 3.86 -11.32 9.29
N PHE A 17 3.43 -11.92 10.40
CA PHE A 17 2.11 -12.55 10.48
C PHE A 17 0.98 -11.50 10.48
N SER A 18 1.22 -10.37 11.14
CA SER A 18 0.32 -9.21 11.14
C SER A 18 0.24 -8.54 9.76
N PHE A 19 1.38 -8.44 9.05
CA PHE A 19 1.42 -7.89 7.69
C PHE A 19 0.67 -8.76 6.68
N ALA A 20 0.91 -10.08 6.64
CA ALA A 20 0.20 -11.00 5.74
C ALA A 20 -1.32 -11.00 6.00
N THR A 21 -1.71 -10.97 7.29
CA THR A 21 -3.13 -10.90 7.68
C THR A 21 -3.76 -9.58 7.25
N THR A 22 -3.03 -8.46 7.37
CA THR A 22 -3.48 -7.14 6.92
C THR A 22 -3.66 -7.11 5.40
N ILE A 23 -2.71 -7.65 4.63
CA ILE A 23 -2.85 -7.77 3.17
C ILE A 23 -4.09 -8.60 2.81
N ALA A 24 -4.25 -9.78 3.41
CA ALA A 24 -5.37 -10.66 3.13
C ALA A 24 -6.72 -10.00 3.47
N ALA A 25 -6.80 -9.30 4.61
CA ALA A 25 -7.99 -8.56 4.99
C ALA A 25 -8.30 -7.42 4.00
N LEU A 26 -7.29 -6.66 3.57
CA LEU A 26 -7.45 -5.60 2.57
C LEU A 26 -7.92 -6.15 1.23
N LEU A 27 -7.33 -7.24 0.74
CA LEU A 27 -7.73 -7.91 -0.49
C LEU A 27 -9.18 -8.41 -0.41
N PHE A 28 -9.55 -9.04 0.71
CA PHE A 28 -10.92 -9.49 0.95
C PHE A 28 -11.90 -8.32 0.99
N LEU A 29 -11.55 -7.22 1.65
CA LEU A 29 -12.37 -6.01 1.70
C LEU A 29 -12.51 -5.37 0.32
N ALA A 30 -11.45 -5.35 -0.49
CA ALA A 30 -11.49 -4.83 -1.85
C ALA A 30 -12.36 -5.69 -2.77
N ALA A 31 -12.30 -7.02 -2.62
CA ALA A 31 -13.14 -7.96 -3.36
C ALA A 31 -14.61 -7.87 -2.94
N LYS A 32 -14.88 -7.75 -1.63
CA LYS A 32 -16.24 -7.68 -1.08
C LYS A 32 -16.91 -6.32 -1.29
N PHE A 33 -16.12 -5.25 -1.29
CA PHE A 33 -16.61 -3.87 -1.40
C PHE A 33 -15.88 -3.13 -2.54
N PRO A 34 -16.30 -3.32 -3.80
CA PRO A 34 -15.61 -2.75 -4.97
C PRO A 34 -15.69 -1.21 -5.04
N HIS A 35 -16.66 -0.61 -4.34
CA HIS A 35 -16.81 0.85 -4.23
C HIS A 35 -16.16 1.42 -2.97
N ARG A 36 -15.50 0.57 -2.16
CA ARG A 36 -14.79 1.04 -0.98
C ARG A 36 -13.62 1.90 -1.42
N GLN A 37 -13.51 3.03 -0.76
CA GLN A 37 -12.40 3.95 -0.96
C GLN A 37 -11.27 3.55 -0.02
N PHE A 38 -10.07 3.50 -0.56
CA PHE A 38 -8.86 3.13 0.14
C PHE A 38 -7.92 4.34 0.17
N ASN A 39 -7.11 4.43 1.23
CA ASN A 39 -6.07 5.43 1.32
C ASN A 39 -4.84 5.02 0.48
N GLY A 40 -3.88 5.93 0.31
CA GLY A 40 -2.70 5.65 -0.53
C GLY A 40 -1.83 4.49 -0.04
N ALA A 41 -1.75 4.23 1.27
CA ALA A 41 -0.98 3.12 1.81
C ALA A 41 -1.67 1.78 1.55
N GLU A 42 -3.00 1.71 1.74
CA GLU A 42 -3.81 0.54 1.41
C GLU A 42 -3.75 0.23 -0.09
N LEU A 43 -3.84 1.26 -0.93
CA LEU A 43 -3.74 1.12 -2.39
C LEU A 43 -2.36 0.67 -2.85
N SER A 44 -1.29 1.12 -2.18
CA SER A 44 0.08 0.64 -2.42
C SER A 44 0.15 -0.88 -2.23
N VAL A 45 -0.45 -1.37 -1.14
CA VAL A 45 -0.51 -2.81 -0.84
C VAL A 45 -1.39 -3.56 -1.83
N LEU A 46 -2.58 -3.03 -2.15
CA LEU A 46 -3.57 -3.69 -2.99
C LEU A 46 -3.17 -3.75 -4.48
N SER A 47 -2.57 -2.69 -5.01
CA SER A 47 -2.16 -2.59 -6.41
C SER A 47 -0.76 -3.15 -6.68
N GLY A 48 0.00 -3.45 -5.63
CA GLY A 48 1.41 -3.85 -5.71
C GLY A 48 2.34 -2.70 -6.09
N ILE A 49 1.86 -1.45 -6.07
CA ILE A 49 2.65 -0.28 -6.43
C ILE A 49 3.37 0.27 -5.21
N GLY A 50 4.66 0.57 -5.34
CA GLY A 50 5.44 1.19 -4.27
C GLY A 50 4.85 2.52 -3.78
N ARG A 51 5.01 2.80 -2.48
CA ARG A 51 4.50 4.05 -1.85
C ARG A 51 4.97 5.31 -2.58
N THR A 52 6.19 5.30 -3.12
CA THR A 52 6.76 6.39 -3.91
C THR A 52 5.96 6.64 -5.19
N ALA A 53 5.65 5.58 -5.95
CA ALA A 53 4.85 5.67 -7.15
C ALA A 53 3.42 6.14 -6.83
N ILE A 54 2.78 5.64 -5.76
CA ILE A 54 1.50 6.19 -5.29
C ILE A 54 1.60 7.69 -4.99
N SER A 55 2.69 8.16 -4.36
CA SER A 55 2.88 9.59 -4.10
C SER A 55 3.02 10.40 -5.39
N GLN A 56 3.71 9.88 -6.41
CA GLN A 56 3.81 10.52 -7.71
C GLN A 56 2.45 10.57 -8.42
N ILE A 57 1.67 9.49 -8.36
CA ILE A 57 0.31 9.45 -8.89
C ILE A 57 -0.56 10.47 -8.15
N LYS A 58 -0.45 10.63 -6.83
CA LYS A 58 -1.21 11.66 -6.10
C LYS A 58 -0.87 13.09 -6.54
N ASN A 59 0.36 13.33 -6.99
CA ASN A 59 0.85 14.65 -7.39
C ASN A 59 0.66 14.95 -8.89
N ALA A 60 0.30 13.96 -9.70
CA ALA A 60 0.03 14.17 -11.11
C ALA A 60 -1.34 14.86 -11.34
N GLN A 61 -1.48 15.52 -12.49
CA GLN A 61 -2.76 16.07 -12.93
C GLN A 61 -3.65 14.94 -13.48
N ASP A 62 -4.96 15.02 -13.24
CA ASP A 62 -5.96 14.03 -13.66
C ASP A 62 -5.76 12.62 -13.07
N THR A 63 -5.70 12.56 -11.74
CA THR A 63 -5.45 11.30 -11.02
C THR A 63 -6.67 10.88 -10.25
N PRO A 64 -6.84 9.56 -10.01
CA PRO A 64 -8.00 9.06 -9.30
C PRO A 64 -7.99 9.46 -7.80
N PHE A 65 -6.96 10.19 -7.36
CA PHE A 65 -6.80 10.73 -6.01
C PHE A 65 -7.31 12.17 -5.84
N SER A 66 -7.61 12.91 -6.92
CA SER A 66 -7.98 14.33 -6.85
C SER A 66 -9.27 14.61 -6.05
N LEU A 67 -10.11 13.60 -5.80
CA LEU A 67 -11.33 13.70 -4.98
C LEU A 67 -11.14 13.22 -3.53
N GLY A 68 -9.89 13.01 -3.09
CA GLY A 68 -9.54 12.64 -1.71
C GLY A 68 -9.77 11.17 -1.36
N LYS A 69 -10.46 10.40 -2.22
CA LYS A 69 -10.82 9.01 -1.95
C LYS A 69 -10.82 8.19 -3.24
N CYS A 70 -9.89 7.24 -3.37
CA CYS A 70 -9.68 6.44 -4.58
C CYS A 70 -10.10 5.00 -4.35
N THR A 71 -10.86 4.40 -5.28
CA THR A 71 -11.18 2.97 -5.24
C THR A 71 -10.08 2.18 -5.95
N LEU A 72 -9.86 0.93 -5.54
CA LEU A 72 -8.88 0.05 -6.19
C LEU A 72 -9.14 -0.06 -7.70
N ARG A 73 -10.42 -0.17 -8.09
CA ARG A 73 -10.82 -0.25 -9.50
C ARG A 73 -10.48 1.00 -10.32
N CYS A 74 -10.66 2.20 -9.74
CA CYS A 74 -10.28 3.44 -10.42
C CYS A 74 -8.76 3.54 -10.57
N LEU A 75 -8.02 3.13 -9.54
CA LEU A 75 -6.56 3.08 -9.61
C LEU A 75 -6.09 2.07 -10.67
N ASP A 76 -6.60 0.83 -10.66
CA ASP A 76 -6.24 -0.18 -11.65
C ASP A 76 -6.57 0.24 -13.09
N GLY A 77 -7.73 0.87 -13.30
CA GLY A 77 -8.10 1.41 -14.62
C GLY A 77 -7.19 2.55 -15.07
N TRP A 78 -6.73 3.40 -14.15
CA TRP A 78 -5.78 4.46 -14.45
C TRP A 78 -4.39 3.90 -14.76
N LEU A 79 -3.94 2.88 -14.03
CA LEU A 79 -2.66 2.19 -14.23
C LEU A 79 -2.61 1.42 -15.54
N ALA A 80 -3.73 0.87 -15.99
CA ALA A 80 -3.83 0.26 -17.32
C ALA A 80 -3.52 1.27 -18.44
N LYS A 81 -3.81 2.56 -18.22
CA LYS A 81 -3.47 3.66 -19.14
C LYS A 81 -2.07 4.24 -18.91
N HIS A 82 -1.49 3.99 -17.73
CA HIS A 82 -0.17 4.51 -17.31
C HIS A 82 0.71 3.37 -16.77
N PRO A 83 1.17 2.45 -17.65
CA PRO A 83 1.90 1.25 -17.23
C PRO A 83 3.24 1.55 -16.54
N GLY A 84 3.82 2.75 -16.74
CA GLY A 84 5.09 3.16 -16.14
C GLY A 84 5.11 3.18 -14.61
N PHE A 85 3.96 3.08 -13.94
CA PHE A 85 3.86 3.04 -12.48
C PHE A 85 3.80 1.62 -11.87
N LYS A 86 3.61 0.57 -12.69
CA LYS A 86 3.63 -0.83 -12.21
C LYS A 86 5.03 -1.44 -12.18
N GLN A 87 6.04 -0.73 -12.70
CA GLN A 87 7.42 -1.20 -12.81
C GLN A 87 8.36 -0.30 -12.01
N GLN A 88 8.52 -0.57 -10.71
CA GLN A 88 9.71 -0.13 -9.97
C GLN A 88 9.94 -0.98 -8.73
#